data_AF-A0A2R2MLF7-F1
#
_entry.id   AF-A0A2R2MLF7-F1
#
_cell.length_a   1.000
_cell.length_b   1.000
_cell.length_c   1.000
_cell.angle_alpha   90.00
_cell.angle_beta   90.00
_cell.angle_gamma   90.00
#
_symmetry.space_group_name_H-M   'P 1'
#
loop_
_entity.id
_entity.type
_entity.pdbx_description
1 polymer ?
#
loop_
_entity_poly.entity_id
_entity_poly.type
_entity_poly.pdbx_seq_one_letter_code
_entity_poly.pdbx_strand_id
1 'polypeptide(L)'
;MEIAGSRKAPLQVLPGLSAFLGCDRSPEFLQKVAEATSFENMKTVKEEQMKATPLPYKNGVLYRKATVGDWKHHFTVHQNERFDALWNKKMPGAGFSSVITN
;
A
#
# COMPACT_ATOMS: atom_id res chain seq x y z
N MET A 1 -20.18 4.77 -6.20
CA MET A 1 -19.05 4.04 -6.81
C MET A 1 -18.07 3.74 -5.69
N GLU A 2 -18.28 2.62 -5.00
CA GLU A 2 -17.60 2.27 -3.76
C GLU A 2 -16.21 1.70 -4.02
N ILE A 3 -15.25 2.05 -3.17
CA ILE A 3 -13.89 1.56 -3.25
C ILE A 3 -13.86 0.23 -2.50
N ALA A 4 -13.91 -0.90 -3.20
CA ALA A 4 -13.58 -2.18 -2.60
C ALA A 4 -12.09 -2.17 -2.22
N GLY A 5 -11.79 -1.94 -0.93
CA GLY A 5 -10.43 -1.97 -0.40
C GLY A 5 -9.82 -0.59 -0.10
N SER A 6 -10.33 0.11 0.91
CA SER A 6 -9.53 1.14 1.58
C SER A 6 -8.32 0.50 2.28
N ARG A 7 -7.24 1.26 2.47
CA ARG A 7 -6.11 0.82 3.32
C ARG A 7 -6.67 0.48 4.70
N LYS A 8 -6.57 -0.78 5.12
CA LYS A 8 -6.94 -1.19 6.48
C LYS A 8 -6.09 -0.40 7.48
N ALA A 9 -6.70 0.05 8.58
CA ALA A 9 -5.97 0.75 9.61
C ALA A 9 -4.84 -0.16 10.16
N PRO A 10 -3.62 0.34 10.37
CA PRO A 10 -2.50 -0.49 10.83
C PRO A 10 -2.83 -1.32 12.07
N LEU A 11 -3.52 -0.73 13.05
CA LEU A 11 -3.93 -1.39 14.28
C LEU A 11 -4.90 -2.57 14.08
N GLN A 12 -5.57 -2.66 12.93
CA GLN A 12 -6.41 -3.83 12.60
C GLN A 12 -5.59 -5.01 12.07
N VAL A 13 -4.39 -4.78 11.55
CA VAL A 13 -3.55 -5.79 10.89
C VAL A 13 -2.36 -6.22 11.76
N LEU A 14 -1.79 -5.27 12.51
CA LEU A 14 -0.61 -5.49 13.34
C LEU A 14 -0.77 -6.59 14.41
N PRO A 15 -1.92 -6.79 15.07
CA PRO A 15 -2.08 -7.90 16.03
C PRO A 15 -1.88 -9.28 15.38
N GLY A 16 -2.41 -9.47 14.17
CA GLY A 16 -2.28 -10.71 13.41
C GLY A 16 -0.84 -10.94 12.96
N LEU A 17 -0.18 -9.88 12.47
CA LEU A 17 1.23 -9.94 12.08
C LEU A 17 2.15 -10.23 13.27
N SER A 18 1.90 -9.58 14.42
CA SER A 18 2.67 -9.81 15.64
C SER A 18 2.48 -11.25 16.16
N ALA A 19 1.25 -11.77 16.13
CA ALA A 19 0.98 -13.17 16.48
C ALA A 19 1.72 -14.15 15.56
N PHE A 20 1.74 -13.88 14.25
CA PHE A 20 2.47 -14.68 13.27
C PHE A 20 3.98 -14.67 13.50
N LEU A 21 4.55 -13.53 13.89
CA LEU A 21 5.99 -13.37 14.15
C LEU A 21 6.41 -13.78 15.56
N GLY A 22 5.46 -14.04 16.47
CA GLY A 22 5.74 -14.32 17.88
C GLY A 22 6.25 -13.10 18.67
N CYS A 23 5.83 -11.89 18.28
CA CYS A 23 6.24 -10.64 18.94
C CYS A 23 5.28 -10.20 20.05
N ASP A 24 5.63 -9.10 20.73
CA ASP A 24 4.74 -8.44 21.70
C ASP A 24 3.45 -7.96 21.01
N ARG A 25 2.33 -8.09 21.72
CA ARG A 25 0.99 -7.72 21.29
C ARG A 25 0.34 -6.70 22.23
N SER A 26 1.11 -6.12 23.17
CA SER A 26 0.65 -5.05 24.02
C SER A 26 0.11 -3.87 23.18
N PRO A 27 -1.01 -3.25 23.57
CA PRO A 27 -1.56 -2.10 22.85
C PRO A 27 -0.54 -0.99 22.64
N GLU A 28 0.32 -0.75 23.63
CA GLU A 28 1.37 0.26 23.62
C GLU A 28 2.45 -0.06 22.58
N PHE A 29 2.87 -1.32 22.47
CA PHE A 29 3.82 -1.75 21.45
C PHE A 29 3.21 -1.61 20.04
N LEU A 30 1.98 -2.09 19.84
CA LEU A 30 1.31 -2.02 18.55
C LEU A 30 1.08 -0.57 18.11
N GLN A 31 0.76 0.33 19.04
CA GLN A 31 0.64 1.76 18.78
C GLN A 31 1.96 2.38 18.34
N LYS A 32 3.06 2.10 19.06
CA LYS A 32 4.40 2.57 18.67
C LYS A 32 4.81 2.08 17.29
N VAL A 33 4.52 0.82 16.97
CA VAL A 33 4.79 0.26 15.63
C VAL A 33 3.93 0.95 14.57
N ALA A 34 2.64 1.17 14.83
CA ALA A 34 1.75 1.86 13.90
C ALA A 34 2.20 3.29 13.60
N GLU A 35 2.66 4.03 14.61
CA GLU A 35 3.18 5.38 14.46
C GLU A 35 4.51 5.39 13.70
N ALA A 36 5.46 4.54 14.10
CA ALA A 36 6.77 4.42 13.44
C ALA A 36 6.65 4.01 11.95
N THR A 37 5.65 3.17 11.63
CA THR A 37 5.38 2.71 10.26
C THR A 37 4.33 3.55 9.52
N SER A 38 3.93 4.69 10.07
CA SER A 38 3.07 5.63 9.37
C SER A 38 3.77 6.17 8.11
N PHE A 39 2.98 6.50 7.08
CA PHE A 39 3.53 6.96 5.81
C PHE A 39 4.39 8.21 5.97
N GLU A 40 3.95 9.17 6.78
CA GLU A 40 4.69 10.41 7.01
C GLU A 40 6.03 10.13 7.71
N ASN A 41 6.03 9.31 8.77
CA ASN A 41 7.28 8.97 9.47
C ASN A 41 8.26 8.24 8.55
N MET A 42 7.79 7.24 7.79
CA MET A 42 8.64 6.51 6.85
C MET A 42 9.19 7.42 5.74
N LYS A 43 8.37 8.37 5.26
CA LYS A 43 8.78 9.35 4.25
C LYS A 43 9.86 10.27 4.79
N THR A 44 9.65 10.89 5.95
CA THR A 44 10.63 11.78 6.59
C THR A 44 11.96 11.08 6.84
N VAL A 45 11.94 9.91 7.49
CA VAL A 45 13.15 9.14 7.80
C VAL A 45 13.94 8.83 6.52
N LYS A 46 13.24 8.47 5.42
CA LYS A 46 13.94 8.15 4.18
C LYS A 46 14.46 9.37 3.45
N GLU A 47 13.69 10.46 3.41
CA GLU A 47 14.15 11.71 2.81
C GLU A 47 15.43 12.20 3.52
N GLU A 48 15.51 12.06 4.84
CA GLU A 48 16.74 12.34 5.61
C GLU A 48 17.89 11.41 5.22
N GLN A 49 17.65 10.10 5.15
CA GLN A 49 18.68 9.14 4.70
C GLN A 49 19.18 9.43 3.28
N MET A 50 18.30 9.87 2.38
CA MET A 50 18.65 10.18 1.00
C MET A 50 19.51 11.45 0.86
N LYS A 51 19.51 12.34 1.85
CA LYS A 51 20.46 13.47 1.88
C LYS A 51 21.91 12.97 2.01
N ALA A 52 22.12 11.90 2.75
CA ALA A 52 23.43 11.29 2.95
C ALA A 52 23.82 10.31 1.84
N THR A 53 22.83 9.64 1.22
CA THR A 53 23.07 8.68 0.13
C THR A 53 21.98 8.81 -0.93
N PRO A 54 22.19 9.68 -1.94
CA PRO A 54 21.21 9.90 -2.99
C PRO A 54 20.98 8.65 -3.84
N LEU A 55 19.71 8.33 -4.12
CA LEU A 55 19.38 7.29 -5.09
C LEU A 55 19.50 7.82 -6.52
N PRO A 56 19.85 6.97 -7.52
CA PRO A 56 19.97 7.38 -8.92
C PRO A 56 18.61 7.56 -9.62
N TYR A 57 17.58 8.06 -8.92
CA TYR A 57 16.25 8.29 -9.49
C TYR A 57 16.11 9.72 -10.01
N LYS A 58 15.73 9.83 -11.29
CA LYS A 58 15.58 11.10 -12.03
C LYS A 58 14.69 12.16 -11.35
N ASN A 59 13.78 11.73 -10.47
CA ASN A 59 12.79 12.59 -9.80
C ASN A 59 12.84 12.51 -8.26
N GLY A 60 13.83 11.81 -7.67
CA GLY A 60 14.16 11.87 -6.23
C GLY A 60 13.11 11.42 -5.19
N VAL A 61 11.87 11.08 -5.55
CA VAL A 61 10.80 10.75 -4.57
C VAL A 61 10.53 9.25 -4.52
N LEU A 62 10.75 8.64 -3.34
CA LEU A 62 10.39 7.23 -3.09
C LEU A 62 8.98 7.07 -2.51
N TYR A 63 8.58 7.94 -1.58
CA TYR A 63 7.27 7.92 -0.93
C TYR A 63 6.35 8.99 -1.54
N ARG A 64 5.48 8.57 -2.48
CA ARG A 64 4.73 9.51 -3.35
C ARG A 64 3.39 10.01 -2.77
N LYS A 65 2.41 9.12 -2.52
CA LYS A 65 1.04 9.51 -2.11
C LYS A 65 0.38 8.61 -1.06
N ALA A 66 0.81 7.35 -0.91
CA ALA A 66 0.20 6.37 0.00
C ALA A 66 -1.32 6.10 -0.19
N THR A 67 -1.94 6.55 -1.27
CA THR A 67 -3.39 6.40 -1.48
C THR A 67 -3.72 5.17 -2.32
N VAL A 68 -4.68 4.36 -1.86
CA VAL A 68 -5.27 3.29 -2.67
C VAL A 68 -6.18 3.91 -3.72
N GLY A 69 -6.10 3.42 -4.95
CA GLY A 69 -6.91 3.92 -6.07
C GLY A 69 -6.31 5.09 -6.84
N ASP A 70 -5.09 5.55 -6.54
CA ASP A 70 -4.45 6.65 -7.29
C ASP A 70 -4.31 6.33 -8.79
N TRP A 71 -4.29 5.04 -9.17
CA TRP A 71 -4.30 4.59 -10.57
C TRP A 71 -5.46 5.17 -11.39
N LYS A 72 -6.60 5.48 -10.75
CA LYS A 72 -7.77 6.11 -11.41
C LYS A 72 -7.46 7.50 -11.98
N HIS A 73 -6.43 8.19 -11.47
CA HIS A 73 -5.99 9.48 -12.00
C HIS A 73 -5.01 9.35 -13.18
N HIS A 74 -4.51 8.14 -13.45
CA HIS A 74 -3.54 7.88 -14.52
C HIS A 74 -4.15 7.14 -15.70
N PHE A 75 -5.23 6.38 -15.47
CA PHE A 75 -5.89 5.59 -16.51
C PHE A 75 -7.00 6.41 -17.15
N THR A 76 -7.04 6.40 -18.49
CA THR A 76 -8.26 6.76 -19.21
C THR A 76 -9.29 5.64 -19.10
N VAL A 77 -10.56 5.95 -19.32
CA VAL A 77 -11.65 4.94 -19.30
C VAL A 77 -11.34 3.76 -20.22
N HIS A 78 -10.91 4.05 -21.46
CA HIS A 78 -10.54 3.02 -22.43
C HIS A 78 -9.34 2.15 -21.98
N GLN A 79 -8.34 2.74 -21.31
CA GLN A 79 -7.23 1.97 -20.75
C GLN A 79 -7.70 1.05 -19.61
N ASN A 80 -8.64 1.52 -18.79
CA ASN A 80 -9.19 0.73 -17.71
C ASN A 80 -10.01 -0.46 -18.24
N GLU A 81 -10.91 -0.23 -19.19
CA GLU A 81 -11.69 -1.31 -19.83
C GLU A 81 -10.80 -2.38 -20.47
N ARG A 82 -9.74 -1.95 -21.17
CA ARG A 82 -8.75 -2.86 -21.74
C ARG A 82 -8.01 -3.65 -20.66
N PHE A 83 -7.67 -3.01 -19.54
CA PHE A 83 -7.01 -3.68 -18.41
C PHE A 83 -7.93 -4.72 -17.78
N ASP A 84 -9.19 -4.39 -17.52
CA ASP A 84 -10.20 -5.27 -16.93
C ASP A 84 -10.43 -6.52 -17.80
N ALA A 85 -10.54 -6.35 -19.13
CA ALA A 85 -10.67 -7.46 -20.06
C ALA A 85 -9.44 -8.39 -20.04
N LEU A 86 -8.23 -7.83 -19.97
CA LEU A 86 -6.99 -8.61 -19.88
C LEU A 86 -6.87 -9.32 -18.53
N TRP A 87 -7.27 -8.67 -17.43
CA TRP A 87 -7.28 -9.24 -16.10
C TRP A 87 -8.18 -10.48 -16.04
N ASN A 88 -9.43 -10.34 -16.49
CA ASN A 88 -10.41 -11.43 -16.52
C ASN A 88 -9.93 -12.62 -17.37
N LYS A 89 -9.22 -12.35 -18.48
CA LYS A 89 -8.66 -13.41 -19.31
C LYS A 89 -7.46 -14.12 -18.68
N LYS A 90 -6.61 -13.39 -17.95
CA LYS A 90 -5.32 -13.92 -17.45
C LYS A 90 -5.36 -14.46 -16.03
N MET A 91 -6.34 -14.05 -15.22
CA MET A 91 -6.46 -14.46 -13.81
C MET A 91 -7.63 -15.43 -13.52
N PRO A 92 -8.10 -16.31 -14.44
CA PRO A 92 -9.18 -17.23 -14.08
C PRO A 92 -8.68 -18.24 -13.03
N GLY A 93 -9.49 -18.46 -11.99
CA GLY A 93 -9.20 -19.47 -10.95
C GLY A 93 -8.14 -19.09 -9.92
N ALA A 94 -7.44 -17.96 -10.11
CA ALA A 94 -6.67 -17.37 -9.03
C ALA A 94 -7.69 -16.76 -8.06
N GLY A 95 -7.76 -17.23 -6.81
CA GLY A 95 -8.78 -16.85 -5.81
C GLY A 95 -8.80 -15.37 -5.38
N PHE A 96 -8.37 -14.46 -6.26
CA PHE A 96 -8.30 -13.01 -6.13
C PHE A 96 -9.53 -12.29 -6.71
N SER A 97 -10.55 -13.02 -7.16
CA SER A 97 -11.65 -12.50 -7.99
C SER A 97 -12.53 -11.41 -7.36
N SER A 98 -12.38 -11.08 -6.07
CA SER A 98 -13.25 -10.12 -5.37
C SER A 98 -12.57 -8.81 -4.93
N VAL A 99 -11.27 -8.63 -5.19
CA VAL A 99 -10.51 -7.48 -4.63
C VAL A 99 -10.03 -6.49 -5.68
N ILE A 100 -9.97 -6.89 -6.96
CA ILE A 100 -9.24 -6.13 -8.00
C ILE A 100 -10.16 -5.63 -9.12
N THR A 101 -11.32 -6.23 -9.32
CA THR A 101 -12.28 -5.82 -10.34
C THR A 101 -13.44 -5.03 -9.74
N ASN A 102 -13.85 -3.99 -10.48
CA ASN A 102 -14.85 -2.97 -10.13
C ASN A 102 -16.22 -3.55 -9.75
#